data_AF-A0A8S3J9C2-F1
#
_entry.id   AF-A0A8S3J9C2-F1
#
_cell.length_a   1.000
_cell.length_b   1.000
_cell.length_c   1.000
_cell.angle_alpha   90.00
_cell.angle_beta   90.00
_cell.angle_gamma   90.00
#
_symmetry.space_group_name_H-M   'P 1'
#
loop_
_entity.id
_entity.type
_entity.pdbx_description
1 polymer ?
#
loop_
_entity_poly.entity_id
_entity_poly.type
_entity_poly.pdbx_seq_one_letter_code
_entity_poly.pdbx_strand_id
1 'polypeptide(L)'
;MSDIYDGDVYRSMLTQIQLNKTNLLLTLMMNVDGVAIGNNTEESLWIITFTLNEIKRSERFRIHNVIIGSVCSCYKKPNRKLMQFLLKPIVEQLKQLQ
;
A
#
# COMPACT_ATOMS: atom_id res chain seq x y z
N MET A 1 -18.80 2.87 1.65
CA MET A 1 -17.99 1.74 1.15
C MET A 1 -18.13 1.64 -0.38
N SER A 2 -18.10 2.78 -1.10
CA SER A 2 -18.42 2.84 -2.55
C SER A 2 -17.31 3.44 -3.41
N ASP A 3 -16.43 4.26 -2.85
CA ASP A 3 -15.42 5.01 -3.62
C ASP A 3 -14.25 4.15 -4.16
N ILE A 4 -14.05 2.93 -3.63
CA ILE A 4 -13.07 1.98 -4.17
C ILE A 4 -13.51 1.46 -5.55
N TYR A 5 -14.83 1.47 -5.85
CA TYR A 5 -15.37 0.94 -7.11
C TYR A 5 -15.51 2.01 -8.21
N ASP A 6 -15.84 3.25 -7.86
CA ASP A 6 -16.17 4.25 -8.88
C ASP A 6 -14.93 4.97 -9.45
N GLY A 7 -13.84 5.03 -8.67
CA GLY A 7 -12.59 5.66 -9.10
C GLY A 7 -12.74 7.16 -9.36
N ASP A 8 -13.81 7.79 -8.88
CA ASP A 8 -14.13 9.20 -9.12
C ASP A 8 -13.10 10.12 -8.47
N VAL A 9 -12.61 9.76 -7.27
CA VAL A 9 -11.49 10.47 -6.63
C VAL A 9 -10.23 10.37 -7.48
N TYR A 10 -9.93 9.19 -8.04
CA TYR A 10 -8.78 9.02 -8.93
C TYR A 10 -8.94 9.78 -10.25
N ARG A 11 -10.13 9.77 -10.87
CA ARG A 11 -10.41 10.51 -12.12
C ARG A 11 -10.37 12.01 -11.92
N SER A 12 -10.92 12.52 -10.81
CA SER A 12 -10.88 13.95 -10.49
C SER A 12 -9.43 14.42 -10.25
N MET A 13 -8.64 13.60 -9.56
CA MET A 13 -7.22 13.80 -9.36
C MET A 13 -6.46 13.79 -10.70
N LEU A 14 -6.67 12.80 -11.58
CA LEU A 14 -6.09 12.76 -12.93
C LEU A 14 -6.45 14.00 -13.76
N THR A 15 -7.70 14.45 -13.69
CA THR A 15 -8.17 15.63 -14.42
C THR A 15 -7.44 16.89 -13.94
N GLN A 16 -7.26 17.05 -12.63
CA GLN A 16 -6.50 18.17 -12.07
C GLN A 16 -5.01 18.13 -12.46
N ILE A 17 -4.41 16.95 -12.57
CA ILE A 17 -3.02 16.77 -13.00
C ILE A 17 -2.83 17.18 -14.46
N GLN A 18 -3.75 16.73 -15.33
CA GLN A 18 -3.76 17.10 -16.74
C GLN A 18 -3.96 18.60 -16.93
N LEU A 19 -4.84 19.22 -16.15
CA LEU A 19 -5.10 20.66 -16.20
C LEU A 19 -3.93 21.51 -15.69
N ASN A 20 -3.23 21.06 -14.65
CA ASN A 20 -2.20 21.87 -13.98
C ASN A 20 -0.78 21.67 -14.54
N LYS A 21 -0.55 20.75 -15.50
CA LYS A 21 0.78 20.38 -16.04
C LYS A 21 1.83 20.06 -14.95
N THR A 22 1.40 19.76 -13.74
CA THR A 22 2.27 19.38 -12.64
C THR A 22 2.47 17.88 -12.69
N ASN A 23 3.72 17.43 -12.90
CA ASN A 23 4.09 16.04 -12.74
C ASN A 23 3.69 15.60 -11.34
N LEU A 24 2.60 14.84 -11.23
CA LEU A 24 2.10 14.41 -9.95
C LEU A 24 3.01 13.33 -9.40
N LEU A 25 3.79 13.70 -8.39
CA LEU A 25 4.59 12.76 -7.62
C LEU A 25 3.74 12.21 -6.48
N LEU A 26 3.26 10.97 -6.64
CA LEU A 26 2.70 10.22 -5.52
C LEU A 26 3.82 9.55 -4.73
N THR A 27 3.79 9.69 -3.42
CA THR A 27 4.74 9.02 -2.54
C THR A 27 4.01 8.09 -1.57
N LEU A 28 4.48 6.85 -1.50
CA LEU A 28 3.93 5.82 -0.62
C LEU A 28 4.82 5.66 0.60
N MET A 29 4.22 5.71 1.78
CA MET A 29 4.85 5.23 3.01
C MET A 29 4.48 3.77 3.20
N MET A 30 5.50 2.92 3.30
CA MET A 30 5.36 1.48 3.51
C MET A 30 5.57 1.13 4.99
N ASN A 31 4.73 0.25 5.52
CA ASN A 31 4.94 -0.37 6.82
C ASN A 31 4.95 -1.90 6.71
N VAL A 32 5.70 -2.57 7.59
CA VAL A 32 5.83 -4.03 7.62
C VAL A 32 5.79 -4.50 9.06
N ASP A 33 4.61 -4.96 9.47
CA ASP A 33 4.32 -5.39 10.84
C ASP A 33 4.17 -6.91 10.91
N GLY A 34 4.63 -7.49 12.01
CA GLY A 34 4.47 -8.91 12.32
C GLY A 34 3.49 -9.09 13.48
N VAL A 35 2.53 -9.98 13.31
CA VAL A 35 1.57 -10.39 14.35
C VAL A 35 1.77 -11.88 14.62
N ALA A 36 2.01 -12.25 15.88
CA ALA A 36 2.13 -13.65 16.27
C ALA A 36 0.79 -14.38 16.00
N ILE A 37 0.84 -15.54 15.34
CA ILE A 37 -0.37 -16.29 14.97
C ILE A 37 -0.94 -17.05 16.19
N GLY A 38 -0.10 -17.39 17.15
CA GLY A 38 -0.49 -17.99 18.41
C GLY A 38 0.63 -17.94 19.45
N ASN A 39 0.28 -18.22 20.70
CA ASN A 39 1.21 -18.09 21.84
C ASN A 39 2.36 -19.10 21.82
N ASN A 40 2.21 -20.22 21.10
CA ASN A 40 3.18 -21.32 21.05
C ASN A 40 3.77 -21.55 19.65
N THR A 41 3.42 -20.73 18.66
CA THR A 41 3.96 -20.82 17.31
C THR A 41 5.05 -19.77 17.14
N GLU A 42 6.23 -20.18 16.68
CA GLU A 42 7.27 -19.24 16.26
C GLU A 42 6.90 -18.49 14.96
N GLU A 43 5.80 -18.88 14.30
CA GLU A 43 5.28 -18.21 13.11
C GLU A 43 4.57 -16.89 13.43
N SER A 44 4.86 -15.89 12.60
CA SER A 44 4.19 -14.60 12.59
C SER A 44 3.58 -14.32 11.23
N LEU A 45 2.40 -13.70 11.24
CA LEU A 45 1.78 -13.14 10.05
C LEU A 45 2.38 -11.75 9.82
N TRP A 46 3.06 -11.58 8.70
CA TRP A 46 3.63 -10.31 8.28
C TRP A 46 2.70 -9.63 7.28
N ILE A 47 2.28 -8.41 7.61
CA ILE A 47 1.39 -7.60 6.78
C ILE A 47 2.20 -6.42 6.26
N ILE A 48 2.24 -6.28 4.94
CA ILE A 48 2.85 -5.15 4.26
C ILE A 48 1.73 -4.19 3.89
N THR A 49 1.78 -2.98 4.43
CA THR A 49 0.79 -1.93 4.18
C THR A 49 1.42 -0.70 3.57
N PHE A 50 0.61 0.06 2.83
CA PHE A 50 0.99 1.32 2.22
C PHE A 50 -0.03 2.40 2.55
N THR A 51 0.44 3.64 2.64
CA THR A 51 -0.42 4.83 2.73
C THR A 51 0.13 5.91 1.82
N LEU A 52 -0.76 6.72 1.23
CA LEU A 52 -0.37 7.87 0.41
C LEU A 52 0.02 9.04 1.31
N ASN A 53 1.20 9.62 1.07
CA ASN A 53 1.68 10.75 1.87
C ASN A 53 0.91 12.05 1.56
N GLU A 54 0.29 12.13 0.39
CA GLU A 54 -0.47 13.29 -0.05
C GLU A 54 -1.83 13.40 0.68
N ILE A 55 -2.27 12.32 1.34
CA ILE A 55 -3.43 12.35 2.25
C ILE A 55 -3.02 13.00 3.58
N LYS A 56 -3.89 13.89 4.09
CA LYS A 56 -3.74 14.56 5.40
C LYS A 56 -3.48 13.52 6.51
N ARG A 57 -2.56 13.83 7.42
CA ARG A 57 -2.13 12.90 8.49
C ARG A 57 -3.28 12.35 9.35
N SER A 58 -4.32 13.14 9.59
CA SER A 58 -5.52 12.71 10.36
C SER A 58 -6.36 11.66 9.64
N GLU A 59 -6.27 11.58 8.31
CA GLU A 59 -7.06 10.69 7.46
C GLU A 59 -6.22 9.52 6.93
N ARG A 60 -4.92 9.74 6.74
CA ARG A 60 -3.98 8.80 6.09
C ARG A 60 -4.01 7.39 6.68
N PHE A 61 -4.10 7.29 8.00
CA PHE A 61 -4.05 6.02 8.72
C PHE A 61 -5.42 5.42 9.03
N ARG A 62 -6.51 6.05 8.56
CA ARG A 62 -7.83 5.43 8.64
C ARG A 62 -7.85 4.18 7.78
N ILE A 63 -8.47 3.10 8.27
CA ILE A 63 -8.41 1.77 7.65
C ILE A 63 -8.77 1.75 6.16
N HIS A 64 -9.69 2.63 5.72
CA HIS A 64 -10.11 2.73 4.32
C HIS A 64 -9.08 3.41 3.39
N ASN A 65 -8.06 4.08 3.95
CA ASN A 65 -6.96 4.71 3.23
C ASN A 65 -5.65 3.90 3.30
N VAL A 66 -5.68 2.74 3.98
CA VAL A 66 -4.54 1.83 4.08
C VAL A 66 -4.66 0.78 2.97
N ILE A 67 -3.64 0.70 2.13
CA ILE A 67 -3.54 -0.29 1.07
C ILE A 67 -2.79 -1.50 1.62
N ILE A 68 -3.42 -2.69 1.57
CA ILE A 68 -2.73 -3.94 1.89
C ILE A 68 -1.99 -4.40 0.64
N GLY A 69 -0.66 -4.39 0.72
CA GLY A 69 0.19 -4.76 -0.39
C GLY A 69 0.52 -6.25 -0.43
N SER A 70 0.69 -6.87 0.74
CA SER A 70 0.94 -8.30 0.82
C SER A 70 0.70 -8.83 2.24
N VAL A 71 0.48 -10.13 2.33
CA VAL A 71 0.38 -10.87 3.60
C VAL A 71 1.17 -12.17 3.44
N CYS A 72 2.05 -12.49 4.40
CA CYS A 72 2.77 -13.76 4.40
C CYS A 72 2.99 -14.30 5.83
N SER A 73 2.88 -15.63 6.02
CA SER A 73 3.28 -16.28 7.27
C SER A 73 4.76 -16.65 7.20
N CYS A 74 5.56 -16.19 8.16
CA CYS A 74 6.99 -16.50 8.29
C CYS A 74 7.44 -16.43 9.76
N TYR A 75 8.40 -17.28 10.14
CA TYR A 75 9.07 -17.26 11.46
C TYR A 75 9.82 -15.96 11.77
N LYS A 76 10.27 -15.25 10.73
CA LYS A 76 11.06 -14.02 10.85
C LYS A 76 10.54 -12.98 9.86
N LYS A 77 10.90 -11.72 10.10
CA LYS A 77 10.62 -10.61 9.19
C LYS A 77 11.06 -10.98 7.78
N PRO A 78 10.23 -10.77 6.75
CA PRO A 78 10.59 -11.08 5.37
C PRO A 78 11.94 -10.47 4.99
N ASN A 79 12.86 -11.31 4.55
CA ASN A 79 14.17 -10.86 4.09
C ASN A 79 14.04 -10.19 2.70
N ARG A 80 15.13 -9.59 2.22
CA ARG A 80 15.14 -8.88 0.93
C ARG A 80 14.64 -9.71 -0.26
N LYS A 81 14.98 -11.00 -0.32
CA LYS A 81 14.56 -11.88 -1.41
C LYS A 81 13.05 -12.12 -1.37
N LEU A 82 12.52 -12.39 -0.19
CA LEU A 82 11.09 -12.59 0.00
C LEU A 82 10.32 -11.28 -0.25
N MET A 83 10.81 -10.15 0.26
CA MET A 83 10.22 -8.83 0.00
C MET A 83 10.14 -8.51 -1.49
N GLN A 84 11.16 -8.86 -2.29
CA GLN A 84 11.12 -8.67 -3.74
C GLN A 84 9.96 -9.44 -4.39
N PHE A 85 9.69 -10.66 -3.92
CA PHE A 85 8.58 -11.45 -4.40
C PHE A 85 7.23 -10.86 -3.95
N LEU A 86 7.10 -10.52 -2.66
CA LEU A 86 5.86 -9.97 -2.09
C LEU A 86 5.47 -8.62 -2.71
N LEU A 87 6.45 -7.79 -3.08
CA LEU A 87 6.22 -6.46 -3.64
C LEU A 87 6.07 -6.45 -5.17
N LYS A 88 6.43 -7.53 -5.86
CA LYS A 88 6.40 -7.60 -7.33
C LYS A 88 5.05 -7.16 -7.93
N PRO A 89 3.89 -7.65 -7.44
CA PRO A 89 2.60 -7.27 -8.03
C PRO A 89 2.32 -5.76 -7.94
N ILE A 90 2.65 -5.13 -6.81
CA ILE A 90 2.46 -3.68 -6.61
C ILE A 90 3.35 -2.89 -7.55
N VAL A 91 4.63 -3.27 -7.67
CA VAL A 91 5.56 -2.59 -8.56
C VAL A 91 5.11 -2.70 -10.01
N GLU A 92 4.58 -3.85 -10.43
CA GLU A 92 4.04 -4.05 -11.78
C GLU A 92 2.79 -3.20 -12.03
N GLN A 93 1.88 -3.09 -11.05
CA GLN A 93 0.71 -2.21 -11.16
C GLN A 93 1.09 -0.73 -11.21
N LEU A 94 2.05 -0.29 -10.38
CA LEU A 94 2.52 1.11 -10.39
C LEU A 94 3.16 1.50 -11.72
N LYS A 95 3.83 0.56 -12.41
CA LYS A 95 4.39 0.79 -13.75
C LYS A 95 3.32 0.98 -14.82
N GLN A 96 2.12 0.44 -14.64
CA GLN A 96 1.00 0.66 -15.57
C GLN A 96 0.41 2.07 -15.45
N LEU A 97 0.74 2.80 -14.37
CA LEU A 97 0.26 4.17 -14.12
C LEU A 97 1.21 5.25 -14.70
N GLN A 98 2.33 4.85 -15.30
CA GLN A 98 3.27 5.72 -16.01
C GLN A 98 2.87 5.86 -17.48
#